data_AF-A0A9F5JAS9-F1
#
_entry.id   AF-A0A9F5JAS9-F1
#
_cell.length_a   1.000
_cell.length_b   1.000
_cell.length_c   1.000
_cell.angle_alpha   90.00
_cell.angle_beta   90.00
_cell.angle_gamma   90.00
#
_symmetry.space_group_name_H-M   'P 1'
#
loop_
_entity.id
_entity.type
_entity.pdbx_description
1 polymer ?
#
loop_
_entity_poly.entity_id
_entity_poly.type
_entity_poly.pdbx_seq_one_letter_code
_entity_poly.pdbx_strand_id
1 'polypeptide(L)'
;MKDILMAASRNVIQMIHCIKVVLPWGLQIKRAASFSHACYKNISSDFAARALSANTVELLGQTYFSDNYGNVTKKILSKVGINLHNQRNHPLWLIKERVKNHFYKQYLGRSRTPLFSVYDDMSPVVTVEQNFDRLLIPQGHPSRKKGDNYYLNHTHMLRAHTSAHQWDLIHAGLDAFLVVGDVYRRDQVDSTHYPVFHQMEGVRLFSSYELFSNVSDGENCCLFEQGHRTPHKQEMHTMEAAKLVEHNLKMTLTKLVAHLFGDGLKIRWVDCYFPFTHPSFEMEINFQGEWMEVLGCGVMEQQLVNS
;
A
#
# COMPACT_ATOMS: atom_id res chain seq x y z
N MET A 1 -10.76 22.55 -6.82
CA MET A 1 -10.49 22.40 -5.37
C MET A 1 -11.66 21.69 -4.67
N LYS A 2 -12.91 22.18 -4.79
CA LYS A 2 -14.11 21.51 -4.26
C LYS A 2 -14.35 20.10 -4.83
N ASP A 3 -14.10 19.86 -6.12
CA ASP A 3 -14.43 18.55 -6.74
C ASP A 3 -13.45 17.42 -6.37
N ILE A 4 -12.18 17.73 -6.09
CA ILE A 4 -11.18 16.73 -5.67
C ILE A 4 -11.39 16.36 -4.19
N LEU A 5 -11.68 17.36 -3.33
CA LEU A 5 -12.02 17.13 -1.93
C LEU A 5 -13.43 16.54 -1.77
N MET A 6 -14.40 16.86 -2.63
CA MET A 6 -15.69 16.16 -2.66
C MET A 6 -15.58 14.76 -3.26
N ALA A 7 -14.68 14.49 -4.21
CA ALA A 7 -14.40 13.12 -4.63
C ALA A 7 -13.75 12.30 -3.50
N ALA A 8 -12.87 12.91 -2.71
CA ALA A 8 -12.29 12.32 -1.50
C ALA A 8 -13.30 12.18 -0.34
N SER A 9 -14.30 13.07 -0.23
CA SER A 9 -15.35 13.01 0.80
C SER A 9 -16.56 12.15 0.41
N ARG A 10 -16.71 11.78 -0.88
CA ARG A 10 -17.84 10.98 -1.40
C ARG A 10 -17.43 9.55 -1.80
N ASN A 11 -16.14 9.29 -1.89
CA ASN A 11 -15.54 7.97 -1.94
C ASN A 11 -14.28 8.10 -1.09
N VAL A 12 -14.28 7.56 0.13
CA VAL A 12 -13.09 7.57 0.98
C VAL A 12 -12.00 6.77 0.27
N ILE A 13 -11.15 7.47 -0.46
CA ILE A 13 -9.83 6.99 -0.84
C ILE A 13 -9.04 7.15 0.45
N GLN A 14 -9.01 6.09 1.25
CA GLN A 14 -7.96 5.95 2.25
C GLN A 14 -6.66 5.80 1.43
N MET A 15 -5.98 6.91 1.12
CA MET A 15 -4.67 6.88 0.48
C MET A 15 -3.68 6.37 1.52
N ILE A 16 -3.67 5.08 1.85
CA ILE A 16 -2.66 4.52 2.77
C ILE A 16 -1.31 4.53 2.06
N HIS A 17 -0.62 5.68 2.10
CA HIS A 17 0.78 5.77 1.75
C HIS A 17 1.62 5.18 2.86
N CYS A 18 1.78 3.87 2.82
CA CYS A 18 2.77 3.20 3.65
C CYS A 18 4.15 3.31 3.01
N ILE A 19 4.75 4.52 2.96
CA ILE A 19 6.19 4.70 2.67
C ILE A 19 6.96 4.14 3.83
N LYS A 20 7.73 3.11 3.50
CA LYS A 20 8.13 2.05 4.39
C LYS A 20 9.53 1.62 3.93
N VAL A 21 10.51 1.77 4.83
CA VAL A 21 11.95 1.79 4.52
C VAL A 21 12.72 0.71 5.24
N VAL A 22 13.30 -0.29 4.54
CA VAL A 22 14.35 -1.20 5.06
C VAL A 22 15.12 -2.01 3.97
N LEU A 23 16.42 -2.24 4.17
CA LEU A 23 17.43 -2.95 3.36
C LEU A 23 17.33 -4.47 3.02
N PRO A 24 17.95 -4.91 1.89
CA PRO A 24 18.44 -6.29 1.67
C PRO A 24 19.99 -6.46 1.80
N TRP A 25 20.43 -7.65 2.25
CA TRP A 25 21.81 -8.18 2.13
C TRP A 25 22.01 -8.87 0.77
N GLY A 26 23.21 -8.75 0.21
CA GLY A 26 23.49 -9.00 -1.22
C GLY A 26 23.31 -10.44 -1.73
N LEU A 27 23.03 -10.56 -3.03
CA LEU A 27 23.46 -11.67 -3.89
C LEU A 27 23.60 -11.22 -5.36
N GLN A 28 24.52 -11.87 -6.08
CA GLN A 28 25.17 -11.45 -7.32
C GLN A 28 24.30 -11.39 -8.59
N ILE A 29 24.64 -10.41 -9.42
CA ILE A 29 24.11 -10.12 -10.77
C ILE A 29 24.53 -11.20 -11.78
N LYS A 30 23.58 -11.69 -12.58
CA LYS A 30 23.84 -12.21 -13.94
C LYS A 30 22.93 -11.53 -14.96
N ARG A 31 23.53 -11.04 -16.05
CA ARG A 31 22.92 -10.27 -17.13
C ARG A 31 22.18 -11.15 -18.15
N ALA A 32 21.01 -10.64 -18.54
CA ALA A 32 20.44 -10.45 -19.88
C ALA A 32 20.23 -11.63 -20.86
N ALA A 33 19.00 -11.71 -21.37
CA ALA A 33 18.72 -11.92 -22.80
C ALA A 33 17.46 -11.13 -23.21
N SER A 34 17.57 -10.41 -24.32
CA SER A 34 16.51 -9.67 -25.02
C SER A 34 15.53 -10.60 -25.72
N PHE A 35 14.26 -10.24 -25.86
CA PHE A 35 13.49 -10.56 -27.08
C PHE A 35 12.36 -9.56 -27.33
N SER A 36 11.99 -9.52 -28.60
CA SER A 36 11.39 -8.47 -29.41
C SER A 36 9.86 -8.37 -29.36
N HIS A 37 9.38 -7.24 -29.89
CA HIS A 37 8.00 -6.88 -30.22
C HIS A 37 7.14 -8.02 -30.80
N ALA A 38 5.89 -8.10 -30.37
CA ALA A 38 4.79 -8.57 -31.19
C ALA A 38 3.49 -7.79 -30.88
N CYS A 39 2.74 -7.58 -31.95
CA CYS A 39 1.64 -6.65 -32.12
C CYS A 39 0.34 -7.08 -31.42
N TYR A 40 -0.41 -6.07 -30.96
CA TYR A 40 -1.71 -6.17 -30.31
C TYR A 40 -2.79 -6.70 -31.26
N LYS A 41 -3.58 -7.67 -30.79
CA LYS A 41 -4.93 -7.93 -31.29
C LYS A 41 -5.90 -7.86 -30.11
N ASN A 42 -6.83 -6.90 -30.19
CA ASN A 42 -7.97 -6.77 -29.29
C ASN A 42 -8.88 -7.98 -29.42
N ILE A 43 -9.09 -8.69 -28.31
CA ILE A 43 -10.21 -9.60 -28.15
C ILE A 43 -11.03 -9.04 -26.99
N SER A 44 -12.19 -8.48 -27.34
CA SER A 44 -13.27 -8.19 -26.40
C SER A 44 -13.72 -9.53 -25.81
N SER A 45 -13.65 -9.65 -24.49
CA SER A 45 -14.16 -10.82 -23.78
C SER A 45 -15.22 -10.38 -22.78
N ASP A 46 -16.47 -10.56 -23.17
CA ASP A 46 -17.62 -10.60 -22.26
C ASP A 46 -17.42 -11.76 -21.28
N PHE A 47 -16.95 -11.46 -20.06
CA PHE A 47 -16.91 -12.43 -18.96
C PHE A 47 -17.78 -11.95 -17.81
N ALA A 48 -19.08 -12.21 -17.93
CA ALA A 48 -20.00 -12.18 -16.80
C ALA A 48 -19.81 -13.48 -15.99
N ALA A 49 -19.54 -13.36 -14.69
CA ALA A 49 -19.40 -14.48 -13.77
C ALA A 49 -20.63 -15.41 -13.85
N ARG A 50 -20.38 -16.70 -14.12
CA ARG A 50 -21.41 -17.76 -14.07
C ARG A 50 -21.17 -18.62 -12.83
N ALA A 51 -22.17 -18.70 -11.96
CA ALA A 51 -22.15 -19.62 -10.82
C ALA A 51 -22.48 -21.05 -11.32
N LEU A 52 -21.49 -21.93 -11.35
CA LEU A 52 -21.67 -23.36 -11.59
C LEU A 52 -21.41 -24.11 -10.27
N SER A 53 -22.46 -24.76 -9.74
CA SER A 53 -22.55 -25.47 -8.45
C SER A 53 -22.57 -24.59 -7.18
N ALA A 54 -23.28 -25.06 -6.14
CA ALA A 54 -23.59 -24.29 -4.93
C ALA A 54 -22.36 -23.94 -4.06
N ASN A 55 -21.20 -24.53 -4.33
CA ASN A 55 -20.04 -24.54 -3.43
C ASN A 55 -18.74 -24.00 -4.09
N THR A 56 -18.81 -23.32 -5.22
CA THR A 56 -17.62 -22.76 -5.89
C THR A 56 -17.84 -21.32 -6.35
N VAL A 57 -16.80 -20.49 -6.18
CA VAL A 57 -16.72 -19.13 -6.69
C VAL A 57 -15.65 -19.10 -7.78
N GLU A 58 -16.05 -18.76 -9.01
CA GLU A 58 -15.12 -18.51 -10.10
C GLU A 58 -14.83 -17.00 -10.20
N LEU A 59 -13.55 -16.63 -10.13
CA LEU A 59 -13.12 -15.25 -10.15
C LEU A 59 -11.79 -15.12 -10.90
N LEU A 60 -11.75 -14.25 -11.92
CA LEU A 60 -10.57 -14.01 -12.76
C LEU A 60 -9.95 -15.31 -13.36
N GLY A 61 -10.80 -16.23 -13.80
CA GLY A 61 -10.38 -17.52 -14.39
C GLY A 61 -9.83 -18.54 -13.39
N GLN A 62 -9.95 -18.28 -12.09
CA GLN A 62 -9.59 -19.21 -11.02
C GLN A 62 -10.84 -19.66 -10.25
N THR A 63 -10.84 -20.92 -9.81
CA THR A 63 -11.94 -21.52 -9.06
C THR A 63 -11.57 -21.64 -7.59
N TYR A 64 -12.40 -21.09 -6.72
CA TYR A 64 -12.25 -21.16 -5.27
C TYR A 64 -13.40 -21.98 -4.68
N PHE A 65 -13.06 -23.05 -3.96
CA PHE A 65 -14.06 -23.84 -3.24
C PHE A 65 -14.55 -23.04 -2.02
N SER A 66 -15.86 -22.86 -1.92
CA SER A 66 -16.52 -22.24 -0.78
C SER A 66 -16.61 -23.25 0.36
N ASP A 67 -16.28 -22.80 1.55
CA ASP A 67 -16.49 -23.51 2.81
C ASP A 67 -17.51 -22.76 3.68
N ASN A 68 -17.70 -23.20 4.93
CA ASN A 68 -18.56 -22.50 5.89
C ASN A 68 -17.98 -21.14 6.36
N TYR A 69 -16.73 -20.82 5.99
CA TYR A 69 -16.07 -19.56 6.32
C TYR A 69 -16.34 -18.47 5.28
N GLY A 70 -16.52 -18.85 4.01
CA GLY A 70 -16.86 -17.94 2.92
C GLY A 70 -18.06 -17.01 3.22
N ASN A 71 -17.95 -15.75 2.83
CA ASN A 71 -19.00 -14.73 3.04
C ASN A 71 -19.14 -13.70 1.91
N VAL A 72 -18.43 -13.89 0.78
CA VAL A 72 -18.54 -12.97 -0.36
C VAL A 72 -19.91 -13.09 -1.03
N THR A 73 -20.52 -11.95 -1.35
CA THR A 73 -21.82 -11.90 -2.02
C THR A 73 -21.66 -11.68 -3.53
N LYS A 74 -22.65 -12.09 -4.34
CA LYS A 74 -22.67 -11.81 -5.79
C LYS A 74 -22.53 -10.31 -6.10
N LYS A 75 -23.12 -9.44 -5.26
CA LYS A 75 -23.00 -7.98 -5.39
C LYS A 75 -21.55 -7.51 -5.28
N ILE A 76 -20.79 -8.07 -4.34
CA ILE A 76 -19.38 -7.73 -4.15
C ILE A 76 -18.52 -8.31 -5.28
N LEU A 77 -18.76 -9.57 -5.66
CA LEU A 77 -18.07 -10.18 -6.81
C LEU A 77 -18.28 -9.38 -8.11
N SER A 78 -19.47 -8.80 -8.31
CA SER A 78 -19.73 -7.95 -9.48
C SER A 78 -18.92 -6.65 -9.54
N LYS A 79 -18.21 -6.29 -8.45
CA LYS A 79 -17.33 -5.11 -8.39
C LYS A 79 -15.87 -5.42 -8.74
N VAL A 80 -15.48 -6.70 -8.66
CA VAL A 80 -14.12 -7.13 -8.98
C VAL A 80 -13.84 -6.91 -10.47
N GLY A 81 -12.69 -6.31 -10.77
CA GLY A 81 -12.25 -6.04 -12.15
C GLY A 81 -12.81 -4.77 -12.78
N ILE A 82 -13.68 -4.00 -12.08
CA ILE A 82 -14.12 -2.68 -12.57
C ILE A 82 -12.91 -1.73 -12.68
N ASN A 83 -11.96 -1.83 -11.74
CA ASN A 83 -10.66 -1.14 -11.75
C ASN A 83 -10.79 0.37 -12.04
N LEU A 84 -11.62 1.08 -11.27
CA LEU A 84 -11.87 2.51 -11.46
C LEU A 84 -10.58 3.36 -11.39
N HIS A 85 -9.56 2.89 -10.67
CA HIS A 85 -8.22 3.50 -10.62
C HIS A 85 -7.46 3.39 -11.96
N ASN A 86 -7.89 2.53 -12.88
CA ASN A 86 -7.32 2.36 -14.23
C ASN A 86 -8.23 2.91 -15.34
N GLN A 87 -9.43 3.39 -15.02
CA GLN A 87 -10.31 4.03 -15.98
C GLN A 87 -9.90 5.47 -16.25
N ARG A 88 -9.44 5.75 -17.47
CA ARG A 88 -8.97 7.09 -17.87
C ARG A 88 -10.03 8.15 -17.59
N ASN A 89 -9.60 9.30 -17.08
CA ASN A 89 -10.44 10.44 -16.67
C ASN A 89 -11.35 10.20 -15.45
N HIS A 90 -11.37 8.99 -14.88
CA HIS A 90 -12.01 8.78 -13.59
C HIS A 90 -11.26 9.55 -12.49
N PRO A 91 -11.92 10.15 -11.48
CA PRO A 91 -11.24 10.90 -10.41
C PRO A 91 -10.15 10.10 -9.69
N LEU A 92 -10.37 8.79 -9.47
CA LEU A 92 -9.39 7.89 -8.86
C LEU A 92 -8.15 7.71 -9.73
N TRP A 93 -8.34 7.56 -11.05
CA TRP A 93 -7.25 7.51 -12.00
C TRP A 93 -6.47 8.83 -12.04
N LEU A 94 -7.16 9.98 -11.98
CA LEU A 94 -6.50 11.29 -11.94
C LEU A 94 -5.60 11.44 -10.70
N ILE A 95 -6.08 11.02 -9.52
CA ILE A 95 -5.28 11.05 -8.30
C ILE A 95 -4.08 10.11 -8.44
N LYS A 96 -4.30 8.86 -8.88
CA LYS A 96 -3.24 7.89 -9.16
C LYS A 96 -2.15 8.48 -10.04
N GLU A 97 -2.51 9.06 -11.19
CA GLU A 97 -1.54 9.63 -12.12
C GLU A 97 -0.81 10.84 -11.54
N ARG A 98 -1.46 11.68 -10.73
CA ARG A 98 -0.78 12.81 -10.06
C ARG A 98 0.22 12.32 -9.02
N VAL A 99 -0.12 11.30 -8.24
CA VAL A 99 0.82 10.69 -7.28
C VAL A 99 1.99 10.04 -8.01
N LYS A 100 1.74 9.22 -9.04
CA LYS A 100 2.80 8.62 -9.89
C LYS A 100 3.74 9.68 -10.45
N ASN A 101 3.18 10.77 -10.99
CA ASN A 101 3.96 11.89 -11.52
C ASN A 101 4.78 12.59 -10.43
N HIS A 102 4.26 12.72 -9.21
CA HIS A 102 4.99 13.28 -8.08
C HIS A 102 6.23 12.43 -7.77
N PHE A 103 6.09 11.11 -7.62
CA PHE A 103 7.23 10.23 -7.37
C PHE A 103 8.22 10.20 -8.54
N TYR A 104 7.74 10.24 -9.78
CA TYR A 104 8.61 10.24 -10.96
C TYR A 104 9.41 11.53 -11.13
N LYS A 105 8.80 12.69 -10.87
CA LYS A 105 9.39 14.01 -11.19
C LYS A 105 9.98 14.75 -10.00
N GLN A 106 9.42 14.56 -8.81
CA GLN A 106 9.67 15.40 -7.64
C GLN A 106 10.31 14.65 -6.47
N TYR A 107 10.27 13.32 -6.47
CA TYR A 107 11.02 12.55 -5.49
C TYR A 107 12.51 12.63 -5.83
N LEU A 108 13.26 13.34 -5.00
CA LEU A 108 14.70 13.46 -5.12
C LEU A 108 15.34 12.48 -4.14
N GLY A 109 15.88 11.39 -4.66
CA GLY A 109 16.79 10.55 -3.89
C GLY A 109 18.15 11.22 -3.79
N ARG A 110 18.86 11.02 -2.68
CA ARG A 110 20.11 11.75 -2.40
C ARG A 110 21.27 11.37 -3.33
N SER A 111 21.34 10.10 -3.76
CA SER A 111 22.34 9.62 -4.72
C SER A 111 21.77 9.50 -6.15
N ARG A 112 20.58 8.90 -6.28
CA ARG A 112 19.77 8.84 -7.50
C ARG A 112 18.30 8.86 -7.11
N THR A 113 17.43 9.43 -7.95
CA THR A 113 15.98 9.24 -7.79
C THR A 113 15.67 7.76 -8.02
N PRO A 114 15.18 7.02 -7.01
CA PRO A 114 14.74 5.66 -7.21
C PRO A 114 13.56 5.63 -8.17
N LEU A 115 13.59 4.67 -9.09
CA LEU A 115 12.47 4.41 -9.95
C LEU A 115 11.42 3.65 -9.15
N PHE A 116 10.30 4.30 -8.83
CA PHE A 116 9.15 3.63 -8.24
C PHE A 116 8.42 2.82 -9.32
N SER A 117 8.61 1.50 -9.30
CA SER A 117 7.82 0.57 -10.13
C SER A 117 6.36 0.63 -9.72
N VAL A 118 5.42 0.66 -10.67
CA VAL A 118 3.99 0.81 -10.39
C VAL A 118 3.25 -0.49 -10.69
N TYR A 119 2.50 -0.97 -9.71
CA TYR A 119 1.67 -2.17 -9.79
C TYR A 119 0.21 -1.78 -9.54
N ASP A 120 -0.56 -1.59 -10.62
CA ASP A 120 -1.96 -1.16 -10.56
C ASP A 120 -2.95 -2.17 -11.15
N ASP A 121 -2.50 -3.40 -11.46
CA ASP A 121 -3.34 -4.46 -12.05
C ASP A 121 -3.21 -5.80 -11.31
N MET A 122 -2.80 -5.78 -10.04
CA MET A 122 -2.71 -6.99 -9.22
C MET A 122 -4.11 -7.48 -8.82
N SER A 123 -4.32 -8.80 -8.92
CA SER A 123 -5.56 -9.46 -8.47
C SER A 123 -5.90 -9.04 -7.03
N PRO A 124 -7.16 -8.66 -6.74
CA PRO A 124 -7.60 -8.39 -5.37
C PRO A 124 -7.78 -9.66 -4.55
N VAL A 125 -7.71 -10.84 -5.15
CA VAL A 125 -7.72 -12.11 -4.41
C VAL A 125 -6.33 -12.39 -3.86
N VAL A 126 -6.24 -12.52 -2.55
CA VAL A 126 -5.01 -12.81 -1.80
C VAL A 126 -5.25 -13.93 -0.81
N THR A 127 -4.18 -14.59 -0.37
CA THR A 127 -4.26 -15.49 0.77
C THR A 127 -4.46 -14.72 2.07
N VAL A 128 -5.05 -15.38 3.08
CA VAL A 128 -5.13 -14.84 4.45
C VAL A 128 -3.73 -14.51 4.99
N GLU A 129 -2.74 -15.33 4.62
CA GLU A 129 -1.34 -15.12 4.98
C GLU A 129 -0.78 -13.82 4.41
N GLN A 130 -1.01 -13.55 3.11
CA GLN A 130 -0.61 -12.30 2.45
C GLN A 130 -1.25 -11.08 3.11
N ASN A 131 -2.57 -11.13 3.37
CA ASN A 131 -3.29 -10.00 3.92
C ASN A 131 -2.97 -9.74 5.41
N PHE A 132 -2.49 -10.74 6.16
CA PHE A 132 -2.32 -10.58 7.60
C PHE A 132 -1.00 -11.11 8.16
N ASP A 133 -0.69 -12.40 7.97
CA ASP A 133 0.44 -13.06 8.64
C ASP A 133 1.79 -12.45 8.22
N ARG A 134 1.98 -12.21 6.92
CA ARG A 134 3.18 -11.55 6.38
C ARG A 134 3.33 -10.10 6.83
N LEU A 135 2.26 -9.52 7.35
CA LEU A 135 2.24 -8.19 7.94
C LEU A 135 2.30 -8.23 9.48
N LEU A 136 2.71 -9.36 10.06
CA LEU A 136 2.87 -9.54 11.50
C LEU A 136 1.58 -9.30 12.29
N ILE A 137 0.42 -9.32 11.63
CA ILE A 137 -0.87 -9.13 12.28
C ILE A 137 -1.17 -10.42 13.05
N PRO A 138 -1.41 -10.41 14.38
CA PRO A 138 -1.65 -11.64 15.13
C PRO A 138 -2.91 -12.39 14.70
N GLN A 139 -2.94 -13.72 14.86
CA GLN A 139 -4.11 -14.56 14.52
C GLN A 139 -5.40 -14.16 15.27
N GLY A 140 -5.27 -13.67 16.51
CA GLY A 140 -6.39 -13.16 17.32
C GLY A 140 -6.74 -11.68 17.07
N HIS A 141 -6.09 -11.01 16.13
CA HIS A 141 -6.26 -9.56 15.94
C HIS A 141 -7.67 -9.21 15.42
N PRO A 142 -8.31 -8.16 15.94
CA PRO A 142 -9.67 -7.77 15.53
C PRO A 142 -9.83 -7.57 14.02
N SER A 143 -8.80 -7.08 13.33
CA SER A 143 -8.86 -6.86 11.87
C SER A 143 -9.06 -8.14 11.05
N ARG A 144 -8.89 -9.34 11.63
CA ARG A 144 -9.14 -10.63 10.95
C ARG A 144 -10.60 -11.07 11.02
N LYS A 145 -11.46 -10.39 11.78
CA LYS A 145 -12.85 -10.81 12.00
C LYS A 145 -13.59 -11.03 10.67
N LYS A 146 -14.33 -12.14 10.59
CA LYS A 146 -15.25 -12.45 9.47
C LYS A 146 -16.33 -11.38 9.26
N GLY A 147 -16.64 -10.61 10.31
CA GLY A 147 -17.55 -9.47 10.25
C GLY A 147 -17.05 -8.32 9.38
N ASP A 148 -15.73 -8.16 9.27
CA ASP A 148 -15.08 -6.95 8.73
C ASP A 148 -14.42 -7.20 7.35
N ASN A 149 -14.32 -8.47 6.93
CA ASN A 149 -13.61 -8.89 5.72
C ASN A 149 -14.43 -9.80 4.82
N TYR A 150 -14.13 -9.77 3.52
CA TYR A 150 -14.73 -10.65 2.51
C TYR A 150 -13.86 -11.87 2.22
N TYR A 151 -14.17 -12.99 2.86
CA TYR A 151 -13.49 -14.27 2.68
C TYR A 151 -14.16 -15.10 1.58
N LEU A 152 -13.36 -15.63 0.65
CA LEU A 152 -13.79 -16.64 -0.32
C LEU A 152 -13.90 -18.01 0.36
N ASN A 153 -12.91 -18.30 1.22
CA ASN A 153 -12.84 -19.48 2.09
C ASN A 153 -11.83 -19.21 3.23
N HIS A 154 -11.45 -20.22 4.01
CA HIS A 154 -10.47 -20.11 5.09
C HIS A 154 -9.05 -19.71 4.66
N THR A 155 -8.69 -19.89 3.38
CA THR A 155 -7.34 -19.60 2.87
C THR A 155 -7.25 -18.35 2.00
N HIS A 156 -8.35 -17.93 1.36
CA HIS A 156 -8.39 -16.84 0.40
C HIS A 156 -9.47 -15.80 0.72
N MET A 157 -9.17 -14.55 0.42
CA MET A 157 -10.05 -13.41 0.63
C MET A 157 -9.85 -12.35 -0.45
N LEU A 158 -10.79 -11.41 -0.52
CA LEU A 158 -10.54 -10.14 -1.18
C LEU A 158 -9.73 -9.26 -0.23
N ARG A 159 -8.61 -8.70 -0.70
CA ARG A 159 -7.68 -7.91 0.13
C ARG A 159 -8.40 -6.76 0.84
N ALA A 160 -8.13 -6.60 2.13
CA ALA A 160 -8.70 -5.51 2.94
C ALA A 160 -7.85 -4.22 2.87
N HIS A 161 -6.62 -4.33 2.34
CA HIS A 161 -5.70 -3.24 2.09
C HIS A 161 -4.66 -3.65 1.04
N THR A 162 -4.06 -2.68 0.34
CA THR A 162 -2.98 -2.96 -0.63
C THR A 162 -1.72 -3.51 0.04
N SER A 163 -1.59 -3.38 1.37
CA SER A 163 -0.39 -3.80 2.10
C SER A 163 -0.16 -5.31 2.01
N ALA A 164 -1.20 -6.06 1.63
CA ALA A 164 -1.13 -7.49 1.37
C ALA A 164 -0.07 -7.88 0.32
N HIS A 165 0.38 -6.92 -0.49
CA HIS A 165 1.37 -7.13 -1.53
C HIS A 165 2.79 -6.66 -1.16
N GLN A 166 2.99 -6.04 0.02
CA GLN A 166 4.30 -5.52 0.42
C GLN A 166 5.36 -6.61 0.45
N TRP A 167 5.06 -7.71 1.14
CA TRP A 167 6.00 -8.81 1.32
C TRP A 167 6.42 -9.37 -0.03
N ASP A 168 5.48 -9.72 -0.91
CA ASP A 168 5.78 -10.31 -2.22
C ASP A 168 6.67 -9.41 -3.08
N LEU A 169 6.40 -8.10 -3.10
CA LEU A 169 7.15 -7.14 -3.90
C LEU A 169 8.56 -6.87 -3.32
N ILE A 170 8.71 -6.85 -2.00
CA ILE A 170 10.02 -6.75 -1.34
C ILE A 170 10.85 -8.00 -1.60
N HIS A 171 10.26 -9.19 -1.50
CA HIS A 171 10.95 -10.47 -1.71
C HIS A 171 11.25 -10.72 -3.20
N ALA A 172 10.56 -10.03 -4.11
CA ALA A 172 10.94 -9.92 -5.51
C ALA A 172 12.16 -9.00 -5.75
N GLY A 173 12.71 -8.38 -4.71
CA GLY A 173 13.93 -7.55 -4.76
C GLY A 173 13.68 -6.07 -5.07
N LEU A 174 12.47 -5.56 -4.84
CA LEU A 174 12.14 -4.16 -5.14
C LEU A 174 12.43 -3.24 -3.95
N ASP A 175 13.27 -2.23 -4.20
CA ASP A 175 13.57 -1.18 -3.23
C ASP A 175 12.63 0.03 -3.31
N ALA A 176 11.82 0.16 -4.36
CA ALA A 176 10.85 1.25 -4.50
C ALA A 176 9.70 0.83 -5.39
N PHE A 177 8.47 0.87 -4.87
CA PHE A 177 7.30 0.53 -5.66
C PHE A 177 6.05 1.24 -5.15
N LEU A 178 5.08 1.43 -6.05
CA LEU A 178 3.73 1.89 -5.76
C LEU A 178 2.75 0.76 -6.09
N VAL A 179 1.81 0.50 -5.19
CA VAL A 179 0.69 -0.42 -5.41
C VAL A 179 -0.59 0.38 -5.44
N VAL A 180 -1.44 0.15 -6.44
CA VAL A 180 -2.74 0.80 -6.55
C VAL A 180 -3.80 -0.26 -6.80
N GLY A 181 -4.88 -0.22 -6.05
CA GLY A 181 -5.93 -1.21 -6.22
C GLY A 181 -7.19 -0.92 -5.45
N ASP A 182 -8.25 -1.56 -5.89
CA ASP A 182 -9.48 -1.78 -5.15
C ASP A 182 -9.23 -2.69 -3.94
N VAL A 183 -9.84 -2.35 -2.82
CA VAL A 183 -9.79 -3.10 -1.55
C VAL A 183 -11.21 -3.26 -1.00
N TYR A 184 -11.40 -4.29 -0.20
CA TYR A 184 -12.71 -4.83 0.13
C TYR A 184 -12.87 -4.94 1.64
N ARG A 185 -13.80 -4.17 2.22
CA ARG A 185 -14.11 -4.22 3.65
C ARG A 185 -15.61 -4.34 3.86
N ARG A 186 -16.00 -5.10 4.87
CA ARG A 186 -17.38 -5.17 5.33
C ARG A 186 -17.58 -4.04 6.33
N ASP A 187 -18.23 -2.98 5.87
CA ASP A 187 -18.52 -1.82 6.69
C ASP A 187 -19.97 -1.36 6.46
N GLN A 188 -20.41 -0.39 7.27
CA GLN A 188 -21.66 0.31 7.04
C GLN A 188 -21.63 0.99 5.66
N VAL A 189 -22.80 1.20 5.07
CA VAL A 189 -22.90 1.91 3.79
C VAL A 189 -23.50 3.28 4.08
N ASP A 190 -22.66 4.31 4.04
CA ASP A 190 -23.03 5.70 4.23
C ASP A 190 -22.27 6.60 3.23
N SER A 191 -22.27 7.92 3.43
CA SER A 191 -21.59 8.87 2.54
C SER A 191 -20.07 8.74 2.53
N THR A 192 -19.48 8.12 3.55
CA THR A 192 -18.04 7.96 3.76
C THR A 192 -17.59 6.50 3.67
N HIS A 193 -18.49 5.53 3.82
CA HIS A 193 -18.16 4.11 3.83
C HIS A 193 -18.81 3.40 2.64
N TYR A 194 -17.97 2.74 1.85
CA TYR A 194 -18.41 1.89 0.75
C TYR A 194 -17.64 0.56 0.78
N PRO A 195 -18.29 -0.60 0.51
CA PRO A 195 -17.64 -1.90 0.67
C PRO A 195 -16.43 -2.15 -0.25
N VAL A 196 -16.30 -1.35 -1.31
CA VAL A 196 -15.19 -1.40 -2.26
C VAL A 196 -14.65 0.01 -2.47
N PHE A 197 -13.46 0.27 -1.98
CA PHE A 197 -12.78 1.55 -2.17
C PHE A 197 -11.37 1.30 -2.68
N HIS A 198 -10.57 2.35 -2.89
CA HIS A 198 -9.27 2.22 -3.54
C HIS A 198 -8.19 2.77 -2.64
N GLN A 199 -7.06 2.08 -2.61
CA GLN A 199 -5.86 2.51 -1.91
C GLN A 199 -4.72 2.68 -2.90
N MET A 200 -3.81 3.56 -2.51
CA MET A 200 -2.53 3.71 -3.16
C MET A 200 -1.46 3.70 -2.08
N GLU A 201 -0.56 2.75 -2.21
CA GLU A 201 0.53 2.48 -1.30
C GLU A 201 1.85 2.66 -2.01
N GLY A 202 2.89 3.00 -1.26
CA GLY A 202 4.20 3.16 -1.83
C GLY A 202 5.26 2.78 -0.85
N VAL A 203 6.12 1.81 -1.15
CA VAL A 203 7.21 1.34 -0.27
C VAL A 203 8.53 1.89 -0.81
N ARG A 204 9.48 2.21 0.07
CA ARG A 204 10.79 2.72 -0.31
C ARG A 204 11.88 2.26 0.64
N LEU A 205 12.73 1.33 0.24
CA LEU A 205 13.86 0.84 1.00
C LEU A 205 15.09 1.73 0.80
N PHE A 206 15.95 1.84 1.82
CA PHE A 206 17.15 2.69 1.80
C PHE A 206 18.35 1.89 2.27
N SER A 207 19.50 2.10 1.62
CA SER A 207 20.77 1.59 2.14
C SER A 207 21.43 2.50 3.16
N SER A 208 22.38 1.96 3.93
CA SER A 208 23.15 2.76 4.91
C SER A 208 23.83 3.93 4.20
N TYR A 209 24.49 3.62 3.08
CA TYR A 209 25.12 4.61 2.22
C TYR A 209 24.13 5.68 1.71
N GLU A 210 22.93 5.28 1.28
CA GLU A 210 21.92 6.22 0.80
C GLU A 210 21.35 7.10 1.92
N LEU A 211 21.07 6.52 3.09
CA LEU A 211 20.44 7.22 4.20
C LEU A 211 21.39 8.26 4.81
N PHE A 212 22.66 7.88 4.97
CA PHE A 212 23.69 8.70 5.62
C PHE A 212 24.55 9.51 4.64
N SER A 213 24.24 9.53 3.34
CA SER A 213 25.08 10.17 2.30
C SER A 213 25.43 11.64 2.53
N ASN A 214 24.58 12.37 3.28
CA ASN A 214 24.73 13.80 3.56
C ASN A 214 24.95 14.07 5.06
N VAL A 215 25.28 13.04 5.83
CA VAL A 215 25.62 13.16 7.24
C VAL A 215 27.14 13.25 7.35
N SER A 216 27.64 14.26 8.06
CA SER A 216 29.06 14.36 8.38
C SER A 216 29.50 13.11 9.12
N ASP A 217 30.55 12.43 8.63
CA ASP A 217 31.01 11.14 9.16
C ASP A 217 29.96 9.99 9.03
N GLY A 218 29.09 10.07 8.02
CA GLY A 218 28.03 9.09 7.77
C GLY A 218 28.50 7.65 7.50
N GLU A 219 29.79 7.46 7.16
CA GLU A 219 30.39 6.12 6.99
C GLU A 219 30.47 5.35 8.31
N ASN A 220 30.54 6.05 9.45
CA ASN A 220 30.52 5.46 10.79
C ASN A 220 29.10 5.28 11.34
N CYS A 221 28.07 5.75 10.62
CA CYS A 221 26.68 5.54 11.01
C CYS A 221 26.20 4.14 10.62
N CYS A 222 25.47 3.50 11.53
CA CYS A 222 24.86 2.20 11.33
C CYS A 222 23.34 2.33 11.26
N LEU A 223 22.70 1.48 10.46
CA LEU A 223 21.25 1.34 10.48
C LEU A 223 20.76 0.51 11.67
N PHE A 224 21.59 -0.44 12.10
CA PHE A 224 21.21 -1.46 13.05
C PHE A 224 22.08 -1.44 14.31
N GLU A 225 21.45 -1.78 15.43
CA GLU A 225 22.07 -1.97 16.74
C GLU A 225 21.39 -3.12 17.49
N GLN A 226 21.98 -3.58 18.58
CA GLN A 226 21.30 -4.44 19.55
C GLN A 226 20.77 -3.56 20.69
N GLY A 227 19.56 -3.04 20.52
CA GLY A 227 18.91 -2.17 21.48
C GLY A 227 17.59 -2.73 22.01
N HIS A 228 16.73 -1.81 22.47
CA HIS A 228 15.36 -2.12 22.89
C HIS A 228 14.35 -1.26 22.13
N ARG A 229 13.12 -1.75 22.00
CA ARG A 229 12.02 -0.99 21.40
C ARG A 229 11.63 0.18 22.31
N THR A 230 11.45 1.35 21.73
CA THR A 230 10.96 2.57 22.41
C THR A 230 9.79 3.15 21.63
N PRO A 231 9.06 4.17 22.12
CA PRO A 231 8.05 4.87 21.32
C PRO A 231 8.57 5.47 20.00
N HIS A 232 9.89 5.59 19.82
CA HIS A 232 10.50 6.27 18.66
C HIS A 232 11.26 5.35 17.71
N LYS A 233 11.56 4.11 18.10
CA LYS A 233 12.31 3.16 17.26
C LYS A 233 12.09 1.70 17.65
N GLN A 234 12.37 0.80 16.72
CA GLN A 234 12.43 -0.65 16.96
C GLN A 234 13.71 -1.04 17.69
N GLU A 235 13.72 -2.24 18.25
CA GLU A 235 14.84 -2.81 19.00
C GLU A 235 16.12 -2.96 18.18
N MET A 236 16.00 -3.25 16.88
CA MET A 236 17.15 -3.44 15.99
C MET A 236 17.58 -2.17 15.24
N HIS A 237 16.83 -1.07 15.31
CA HIS A 237 17.16 0.16 14.58
C HIS A 237 17.93 1.13 15.47
N THR A 238 18.94 1.80 14.92
CA THR A 238 19.56 2.96 15.56
C THR A 238 18.57 4.14 15.58
N MET A 239 18.74 5.07 16.53
CA MET A 239 17.87 6.24 16.61
C MET A 239 18.06 7.16 15.40
N GLU A 240 19.30 7.28 14.93
CA GLU A 240 19.71 8.08 13.79
C GLU A 240 19.00 7.61 12.52
N ALA A 241 19.02 6.29 12.27
CA ALA A 241 18.33 5.71 11.12
C ALA A 241 16.82 5.93 11.21
N ALA A 242 16.20 5.61 12.35
CA ALA A 242 14.77 5.77 12.55
C ALA A 242 14.32 7.23 12.31
N LYS A 243 15.08 8.21 12.80
CA LYS A 243 14.77 9.63 12.65
C LYS A 243 14.97 10.16 11.23
N LEU A 244 16.03 9.73 10.54
CA LEU A 244 16.24 10.13 9.14
C LEU A 244 15.16 9.55 8.22
N VAL A 245 14.76 8.29 8.45
CA VAL A 245 13.66 7.66 7.74
C VAL A 245 12.33 8.35 8.02
N GLU A 246 12.00 8.59 9.29
CA GLU A 246 10.79 9.31 9.70
C GLU A 246 10.73 10.69 9.03
N HIS A 247 11.83 11.43 9.05
CA HIS A 247 11.91 12.74 8.42
C HIS A 247 11.69 12.65 6.90
N ASN A 248 12.35 11.71 6.21
CA ASN A 248 12.16 11.52 4.76
C ASN A 248 10.70 11.18 4.42
N LEU A 249 10.10 10.28 5.20
CA LEU A 249 8.70 9.88 5.10
C LEU A 249 7.76 11.08 5.21
N LYS A 250 7.82 11.80 6.34
CA LYS A 250 6.94 12.95 6.61
C LYS A 250 7.13 14.07 5.58
N MET A 251 8.38 14.36 5.18
CA MET A 251 8.66 15.35 4.15
C MET A 251 8.10 14.96 2.78
N THR A 252 8.24 13.68 2.39
CA THR A 252 7.72 13.17 1.11
C THR A 252 6.20 13.31 1.05
N LEU A 253 5.51 12.88 2.11
CA LEU A 253 4.05 12.92 2.18
C LEU A 253 3.51 14.36 2.28
N THR A 254 4.18 15.23 3.03
CA THR A 254 3.82 16.66 3.10
C THR A 254 3.92 17.31 1.72
N LYS A 255 5.01 17.05 0.97
CA LYS A 255 5.18 17.55 -0.40
C LYS A 255 4.17 16.95 -1.37
N LEU A 256 3.80 15.69 -1.20
CA LEU A 256 2.77 15.04 -2.01
C LEU A 256 1.40 15.71 -1.79
N VAL A 257 1.01 15.95 -0.55
CA VAL A 257 -0.24 16.64 -0.20
C VAL A 257 -0.27 18.06 -0.78
N ALA A 258 0.82 18.81 -0.59
CA ALA A 258 0.95 20.15 -1.19
C ALA A 258 0.83 20.08 -2.72
N HIS A 259 1.44 19.08 -3.36
CA HIS A 259 1.32 18.87 -4.81
C HIS A 259 -0.12 18.52 -5.26
N LEU A 260 -0.86 17.74 -4.47
CA LEU A 260 -2.21 17.30 -4.81
C LEU A 260 -3.26 18.39 -4.60
N PHE A 261 -3.16 19.13 -3.50
CA PHE A 261 -4.23 20.02 -3.03
C PHE A 261 -3.84 21.51 -3.03
N GLY A 262 -2.56 21.82 -3.20
CA GLY A 262 -2.01 23.17 -3.10
C GLY A 262 -1.38 23.45 -1.73
N ASP A 263 -0.62 24.54 -1.67
CA ASP A 263 0.00 25.01 -0.43
C ASP A 263 -1.04 25.58 0.56
N GLY A 264 -0.68 25.63 1.85
CA GLY A 264 -1.48 26.26 2.89
C GLY A 264 -2.56 25.38 3.54
N LEU A 265 -2.64 24.10 3.18
CA LEU A 265 -3.43 23.13 3.94
C LEU A 265 -2.86 22.95 5.35
N LYS A 266 -3.76 22.93 6.34
CA LYS A 266 -3.40 22.55 7.71
C LYS A 266 -3.37 21.03 7.79
N ILE A 267 -2.17 20.49 8.04
CA ILE A 267 -1.94 19.05 8.28
C ILE A 267 -1.45 18.84 9.70
N ARG A 268 -1.71 17.67 10.27
CA ARG A 268 -1.08 17.21 11.51
C ARG A 268 -0.70 15.73 11.42
N TRP A 269 0.32 15.36 12.17
CA TRP A 269 0.76 13.98 12.34
C TRP A 269 0.24 13.48 13.68
N VAL A 270 -0.43 12.33 13.69
CA VAL A 270 -0.96 11.67 14.87
C VAL A 270 -0.20 10.36 15.06
N ASP A 271 0.36 10.13 16.23
CA ASP A 271 1.01 8.86 16.55
C ASP A 271 -0.06 7.77 16.62
N CYS A 272 0.17 6.66 15.93
CA CYS A 272 -0.76 5.53 15.89
C CYS A 272 -0.02 4.20 15.97
N TYR A 273 -0.71 3.09 15.69
CA TYR A 273 -0.12 1.75 15.73
C TYR A 273 -0.60 0.91 14.56
N PHE A 274 0.35 0.31 13.84
CA PHE A 274 0.09 -0.78 12.92
C PHE A 274 1.06 -1.94 13.23
N PRO A 275 0.62 -3.22 13.17
CA PRO A 275 1.51 -4.36 13.46
C PRO A 275 2.74 -4.48 12.56
N PHE A 276 2.76 -3.79 11.43
CA PHE A 276 3.78 -3.86 10.39
C PHE A 276 4.61 -2.57 10.24
N THR A 277 4.44 -1.59 11.14
CA THR A 277 5.29 -0.40 11.23
C THR A 277 5.54 0.02 12.67
N HIS A 278 6.74 0.55 12.93
CA HIS A 278 7.07 1.22 14.17
C HIS A 278 8.30 2.11 14.04
N PRO A 279 8.24 3.42 14.38
CA PRO A 279 7.04 4.16 14.78
C PRO A 279 6.04 4.31 13.62
N SER A 280 4.78 4.53 13.98
CA SER A 280 3.65 4.67 13.05
C SER A 280 2.96 6.02 13.21
N PHE A 281 2.48 6.58 12.11
CA PHE A 281 1.80 7.87 12.07
C PHE A 281 0.61 7.84 11.12
N GLU A 282 -0.46 8.50 11.52
CA GLU A 282 -1.51 8.96 10.64
C GLU A 282 -1.28 10.42 10.28
N MET A 283 -1.64 10.80 9.06
CA MET A 283 -1.70 12.20 8.68
C MET A 283 -3.15 12.59 8.47
N GLU A 284 -3.53 13.67 9.13
CA GLU A 284 -4.85 14.25 9.05
C GLU A 284 -4.79 15.62 8.37
N ILE A 285 -5.81 15.93 7.57
CA ILE A 285 -5.99 17.21 6.90
C ILE A 285 -7.21 17.90 7.51
N ASN A 286 -7.07 19.18 7.89
CA ASN A 286 -8.22 19.98 8.29
C ASN A 286 -9.06 20.35 7.06
N PHE A 287 -10.28 19.84 6.99
CA PHE A 287 -11.23 20.13 5.93
C PHE A 287 -12.56 20.58 6.55
N GLN A 288 -13.02 21.76 6.17
CA GLN A 288 -14.29 22.34 6.68
C GLN A 288 -14.35 22.44 8.23
N GLY A 289 -13.20 22.63 8.87
CA GLY A 289 -13.10 22.74 10.33
C GLY A 289 -12.88 21.41 11.05
N GLU A 290 -13.03 20.27 10.38
CA GLU A 290 -12.83 18.94 10.94
C GLU A 290 -11.49 18.33 10.50
N TRP A 291 -10.86 17.57 11.37
CA TRP A 291 -9.65 16.83 11.04
C TRP A 291 -10.02 15.46 10.49
N MET A 292 -9.61 15.17 9.27
CA MET A 292 -9.89 13.90 8.60
C MET A 292 -8.58 13.15 8.34
N GLU A 293 -8.50 11.90 8.79
CA GLU A 293 -7.44 10.97 8.42
C GLU A 293 -7.47 10.73 6.91
N VAL A 294 -6.31 10.85 6.25
CA VAL A 294 -6.19 10.56 4.82
C VAL A 294 -5.19 9.45 4.51
N LEU A 295 -4.28 9.14 5.44
CA LEU A 295 -3.27 8.10 5.29
C LEU A 295 -2.72 7.63 6.64
N GLY A 296 -2.29 6.37 6.66
CA GLY A 296 -1.41 5.78 7.69
C GLY A 296 -0.04 5.41 7.08
N CYS A 297 1.03 5.58 7.86
CA CYS A 297 2.40 5.36 7.43
C CYS A 297 3.33 5.02 8.62
N GLY A 298 4.58 4.67 8.34
CA GLY A 298 5.57 4.42 9.39
C GLY A 298 6.83 3.72 8.91
N VAL A 299 7.79 3.55 9.81
CA VAL A 299 9.01 2.76 9.52
C VAL A 299 8.63 1.28 9.52
N MET A 300 8.98 0.50 8.49
CA MET A 300 8.59 -0.92 8.44
C MET A 300 9.16 -1.70 9.60
N GLU A 301 8.39 -2.63 10.13
CA GLU A 301 8.93 -3.67 11.00
C GLU A 301 10.07 -4.42 10.30
N GLN A 302 11.24 -4.44 10.94
CA GLN A 302 12.43 -5.09 10.39
C GLN A 302 12.23 -6.59 10.19
N GLN A 303 11.41 -7.23 11.05
CA GLN A 303 11.06 -8.64 10.92
C GLN A 303 10.34 -8.94 9.60
N LEU A 304 9.44 -8.07 9.15
CA LEU A 304 8.72 -8.24 7.87
C LEU A 304 9.67 -8.14 6.68
N VAL A 305 10.71 -7.31 6.78
CA VAL A 305 11.63 -7.07 5.66
C VAL A 305 12.72 -8.14 5.59
N ASN A 306 13.09 -8.72 6.74
CA ASN A 306 14.10 -9.77 6.83
C ASN A 306 13.58 -11.19 6.57
N SER A 307 12.27 -11.38 6.49
CA SER A 307 11.62 -12.71 6.47
C SER A 307 11.88 -13.53 5.22
#